data_AF-A0A535QKF8-F1
#
_entry.id   AF-A0A535QKF8-F1
#
_cell.length_a   1.000
_cell.length_b   1.000
_cell.length_c   1.000
_cell.angle_alpha   90.00
_cell.angle_beta   90.00
_cell.angle_gamma   90.00
#
_symmetry.space_group_name_H-M   'P 1'
#
loop_
_entity.id
_entity.type
_entity.pdbx_description
1 polymer ?
#
loop_
_entity_poly.entity_id
_entity_poly.type
_entity_poly.pdbx_seq_one_letter_code
_entity_poly.pdbx_strand_id
1 'polypeptide(L)'
;MASPAGRANETPDASLEIPTEWLMPGLDLETVREAQRPDTTATLTSEYLALAGVELVVERRWLREANWRQIKQAITRGYIYRNSAVQVTLRGERREHERRGTKAA
;
A
#
# COMPACT_ATOMS: atom_id res chain seq x y z
N MET A 1 -13.77 -37.75 4.65
CA MET A 1 -14.23 -36.62 5.48
C MET A 1 -13.61 -35.35 4.91
N ALA A 2 -14.44 -34.31 4.77
CA ALA A 2 -14.17 -33.12 3.97
C ALA A 2 -13.04 -32.24 4.54
N SER A 3 -12.19 -31.73 3.64
CA SER A 3 -11.37 -30.55 3.89
C SER A 3 -12.27 -29.34 4.14
N PRO A 4 -12.11 -28.57 5.23
CA PRO A 4 -12.62 -27.21 5.26
C PRO A 4 -11.65 -26.32 4.51
N ALA A 5 -11.99 -26.04 3.25
CA ALA A 5 -11.45 -24.90 2.54
C ALA A 5 -11.83 -23.59 3.25
N GLY A 6 -10.89 -22.64 3.24
CA GLY A 6 -11.19 -21.21 3.12
C GLY A 6 -11.73 -20.52 4.37
N ARG A 7 -10.81 -20.06 5.22
CA ARG A 7 -10.89 -18.73 5.83
C ARG A 7 -9.50 -18.12 5.86
N ALA A 8 -8.92 -17.92 4.67
CA ALA A 8 -8.10 -16.72 4.52
C ALA A 8 -9.08 -15.59 4.86
N ASN A 9 -8.86 -14.96 6.00
CA ASN A 9 -9.51 -13.71 6.30
C ASN A 9 -9.02 -12.77 5.19
N GLU A 10 -9.74 -12.69 4.07
CA GLU A 10 -9.49 -11.79 2.93
C GLU A 10 -9.76 -10.36 3.41
N THR A 11 -9.02 -9.94 4.43
CA THR A 11 -8.89 -8.56 4.81
C THR A 11 -8.29 -7.89 3.58
N PRO A 12 -8.88 -6.79 3.08
CA PRO A 12 -8.35 -6.14 1.90
C PRO A 12 -6.94 -5.64 2.21
N ASP A 13 -5.94 -6.29 1.65
CA ASP A 13 -4.54 -5.92 1.80
C ASP A 13 -4.19 -4.87 0.76
N ALA A 14 -3.88 -3.68 1.24
CA ALA A 14 -3.14 -2.70 0.48
C ALA A 14 -1.71 -3.18 0.26
N SER A 15 -1.18 -2.96 -0.93
CA SER A 15 0.20 -3.25 -1.29
C SER A 15 0.79 -2.08 -2.06
N LEU A 16 2.02 -1.70 -1.71
CA LEU A 16 2.73 -0.58 -2.30
C LEU A 16 4.21 -0.91 -2.46
N GLU A 17 4.74 -0.62 -3.65
CA GLU A 17 6.17 -0.71 -3.95
C GLU A 17 6.68 0.69 -4.29
N ILE A 18 7.76 1.11 -3.63
CA ILE A 18 8.39 2.42 -3.79
C ILE A 18 9.84 2.19 -4.23
N PRO A 19 10.25 2.63 -5.42
CA PRO A 19 11.64 2.54 -5.85
C PRO A 19 12.60 3.22 -4.87
N THR A 20 13.74 2.58 -4.56
CA THR A 20 14.73 3.11 -3.60
C THR A 20 15.32 4.44 -4.07
N GLU A 21 15.40 4.68 -5.38
CA GLU A 21 15.76 5.97 -5.97
C GLU A 21 14.82 7.12 -5.56
N TRP A 22 13.57 6.81 -5.18
CA TRP A 22 12.62 7.81 -4.72
C TRP A 22 12.75 8.12 -3.24
N LEU A 23 13.39 7.23 -2.48
CA LEU A 23 13.55 7.36 -1.05
C LEU A 23 14.61 8.41 -0.71
N MET A 24 14.45 9.03 0.45
CA MET A 24 15.49 9.83 1.06
C MET A 24 16.70 8.97 1.40
N PRO A 25 17.93 9.45 1.16
CA PRO A 25 19.12 8.71 1.53
C PRO A 25 19.15 8.50 3.05
N GLY A 26 19.48 7.28 3.47
CA GLY A 26 19.55 6.91 4.88
C GLY A 26 18.20 6.59 5.54
N LEU A 27 17.11 6.46 4.77
CA LEU A 27 15.87 5.88 5.30
C LEU A 27 16.11 4.43 5.72
N ASP A 28 15.83 4.14 6.98
CA ASP A 28 16.01 2.81 7.56
C ASP A 28 14.68 2.03 7.67
N LEU A 29 14.79 0.70 7.58
CA LEU A 29 13.63 -0.18 7.66
C LEU A 29 12.95 -0.16 9.04
N GLU A 30 13.70 0.03 10.12
CA GLU A 30 13.15 0.17 11.48
C GLU A 30 12.28 1.41 11.58
N THR A 31 12.76 2.56 11.09
CA THR A 31 11.97 3.81 11.04
C THR A 31 10.67 3.63 10.24
N VAL A 32 10.72 2.89 9.12
CA VAL A 32 9.52 2.57 8.35
C VAL A 32 8.57 1.71 9.19
N ARG A 33 9.06 0.65 9.84
CA ARG A 33 8.25 -0.26 10.66
C ARG A 33 7.61 0.43 11.87
N GLU A 34 8.33 1.32 12.54
CA GLU A 34 7.81 2.10 13.67
C GLU A 34 6.62 3.00 13.29
N ALA A 35 6.60 3.50 12.05
CA ALA A 35 5.50 4.32 11.55
C ALA A 35 4.31 3.49 11.03
N GLN A 36 4.52 2.20 10.76
CA GLN A 36 3.45 1.31 10.32
C GLN A 36 2.61 0.79 11.47
N ARG A 37 1.45 0.23 11.12
CA ARG A 37 0.68 -0.58 12.06
C ARG A 37 1.31 -1.96 12.27
N PRO A 38 1.01 -2.64 13.39
CA PRO A 38 1.54 -3.97 13.69
C PRO A 38 1.13 -5.07 12.68
N ASP A 39 0.03 -4.88 11.96
CA ASP A 39 -0.47 -5.78 10.93
C ASP A 39 0.19 -5.56 9.55
N THR A 40 1.10 -4.59 9.44
CA THR A 40 1.79 -4.27 8.19
C THR A 40 3.13 -5.00 8.10
N THR A 41 3.39 -5.58 6.92
CA THR A 41 4.71 -6.10 6.54
C THR A 41 5.47 -5.03 5.76
N ALA A 42 6.72 -4.79 6.16
CA ALA A 42 7.65 -3.89 5.46
C ALA A 42 8.96 -4.60 5.14
N THR A 43 9.40 -4.50 3.89
CA THR A 43 10.66 -5.05 3.38
C THR A 43 11.39 -3.98 2.58
N LEU A 44 12.64 -3.69 2.96
CA LEU A 44 13.51 -2.78 2.22
C LEU A 44 14.59 -3.57 1.51
N THR A 45 14.67 -3.42 0.18
CA THR A 45 15.69 -4.02 -0.67
C THR A 45 16.57 -2.94 -1.28
N SER A 46 17.59 -3.33 -2.04
CA SER A 46 18.41 -2.39 -2.82
C SER A 46 17.62 -1.66 -3.91
N GLU A 47 16.51 -2.24 -4.38
CA GLU A 47 15.75 -1.73 -5.53
C GLU A 47 14.47 -1.00 -5.12
N TYR A 48 13.78 -1.48 -4.08
CA TYR A 48 12.52 -0.91 -3.61
C TYR A 48 12.24 -1.14 -2.12
N LEU A 49 11.38 -0.29 -1.57
CA LEU A 49 10.64 -0.50 -0.33
C LEU A 49 9.27 -1.09 -0.66
N ALA A 50 8.98 -2.29 -0.16
CA ALA A 50 7.67 -2.94 -0.27
C ALA A 50 6.92 -2.87 1.06
N LEU A 51 5.64 -2.48 0.98
CA LEU A 51 4.70 -2.39 2.10
C LEU A 51 3.44 -3.17 1.77
N ALA A 52 2.95 -3.98 2.71
CA ALA A 52 1.71 -4.75 2.56
C ALA A 52 0.94 -4.87 3.88
N GLY A 53 -0.39 -4.74 3.86
CA GLY A 53 -1.25 -4.78 5.05
C GLY A 53 -2.55 -4.01 4.85
N VAL A 54 -3.34 -3.83 5.92
CA VAL A 54 -4.69 -3.23 5.80
C VAL A 54 -4.63 -1.71 5.57
N GLU A 55 -3.71 -1.04 6.27
CA GLU A 55 -3.48 0.40 6.21
C GLU A 55 -1.97 0.67 6.19
N LEU A 56 -1.49 1.26 5.09
CA LEU A 56 -0.08 1.59 4.90
C LEU A 56 0.13 3.09 5.08
N VAL A 57 1.19 3.45 5.80
CA VAL A 57 1.62 4.84 5.96
C VAL A 57 2.84 5.09 5.10
N VAL A 58 2.87 6.22 4.39
CA VAL A 58 4.03 6.72 3.67
C VAL A 58 4.26 8.16 4.08
N GLU A 59 5.32 8.41 4.84
CA GLU A 59 5.62 9.76 5.29
C GLU A 59 6.32 10.56 4.19
N ARG A 60 6.04 11.87 4.14
CA ARG A 60 6.66 12.79 3.17
C ARG A 60 8.17 12.82 3.33
N ARG A 61 8.69 12.69 4.56
CA ARG A 61 10.13 12.69 4.85
C ARG A 61 10.87 11.44 4.35
N TRP A 62 10.16 10.40 3.94
CA TRP A 62 10.77 9.20 3.35
C TRP A 62 11.11 9.37 1.90
N LEU A 63 10.51 10.36 1.23
CA LEU A 63 10.58 10.53 -0.21
C LEU A 63 11.30 11.82 -0.56
N ARG A 64 12.01 11.77 -1.68
CA ARG A 64 12.51 12.98 -2.35
C ARG A 64 11.31 13.82 -2.78
N GLU A 65 11.40 15.13 -2.59
CA GLU A 65 10.28 16.05 -2.86
C GLU A 65 9.77 15.96 -4.31
N ALA A 66 10.67 15.77 -5.28
CA ALA A 66 10.34 15.60 -6.69
C ALA A 66 9.39 14.41 -6.95
N ASN A 67 9.46 13.37 -6.12
CA ASN A 67 8.74 12.12 -6.33
C ASN A 67 7.43 12.03 -5.54
N TRP A 68 7.19 13.02 -4.67
CA TRP A 68 5.96 13.13 -3.89
C TRP A 68 4.71 13.22 -4.75
N ARG A 69 4.80 13.76 -5.97
CA ARG A 69 3.65 13.80 -6.88
C ARG A 69 3.35 12.42 -7.48
N GLN A 70 4.38 11.61 -7.75
CA GLN A 70 4.22 10.30 -8.40
C GLN A 70 3.65 9.27 -7.43
N ILE A 71 4.07 9.27 -6.16
CA ILE A 71 3.50 8.35 -5.16
C ILE A 71 1.99 8.54 -4.99
N LYS A 72 1.52 9.80 -5.02
CA LYS A 72 0.09 10.11 -4.95
C LYS A 72 -0.68 9.60 -6.16
N GLN A 73 -0.05 9.59 -7.33
CA GLN A 73 -0.65 9.07 -8.55
C GLN A 73 -0.64 7.53 -8.59
N ALA A 74 0.43 6.91 -8.08
CA ALA A 74 0.58 5.46 -8.01
C ALA A 74 -0.49 4.78 -7.13
N ILE A 75 -1.06 5.50 -6.16
CA ILE A 75 -2.09 5.04 -5.22
C ILE A 75 -3.49 4.84 -5.86
N THR A 76 -3.62 4.91 -7.17
CA THR A 76 -4.92 4.88 -7.83
C THR A 76 -5.34 3.48 -8.27
N ARG A 77 -6.11 2.75 -7.43
CA ARG A 77 -7.08 1.68 -7.79
C ARG A 77 -7.58 0.96 -6.52
N GLY A 78 -8.83 1.21 -6.11
CA GLY A 78 -9.46 0.44 -5.03
C GLY A 78 -8.84 0.63 -3.65
N TYR A 79 -8.35 1.83 -3.33
CA TYR A 79 -7.83 2.13 -1.99
C TYR A 79 -8.31 3.50 -1.52
N ILE A 80 -8.65 3.60 -0.24
CA ILE A 80 -8.92 4.90 0.41
C ILE A 80 -7.59 5.57 0.65
N TYR A 81 -7.43 6.76 0.08
CA TYR A 81 -6.28 7.62 0.26
C TYR A 81 -6.62 8.76 1.21
N ARG A 82 -5.89 8.85 2.33
CA ARG A 82 -5.95 10.00 3.24
C ARG A 82 -4.62 10.75 3.22
N ASN A 83 -4.68 12.00 2.81
CA ASN A 83 -3.51 12.88 2.74
C ASN A 83 -3.48 13.84 3.92
N SER A 84 -2.32 13.95 4.56
CA SER A 84 -1.96 15.10 5.37
C SER A 84 -0.74 15.80 4.74
N ALA A 85 -0.42 17.03 5.17
CA ALA A 85 0.78 17.70 4.69
C ALA A 85 2.09 16.92 4.97
N VAL A 86 2.03 15.94 5.89
CA VAL A 86 3.17 15.20 6.45
C VAL A 86 3.20 13.73 6.00
N GLN A 87 2.05 13.10 5.72
CA GLN A 87 2.01 11.68 5.36
C GLN A 87 0.83 11.36 4.45
N VAL A 88 0.95 10.21 3.81
CA VAL A 88 -0.05 9.59 2.97
C VAL A 88 -0.42 8.25 3.59
N THR A 89 -1.72 7.99 3.72
CA THR A 89 -2.23 6.71 4.20
C THR A 89 -3.02 6.03 3.08
N LEU A 90 -2.66 4.79 2.78
CA LEU A 90 -3.32 3.91 1.81
C LEU A 90 -4.09 2.82 2.56
N ARG A 91 -5.39 2.65 2.29
CA ARG A 91 -6.20 1.60 2.92
C ARG A 91 -6.95 0.77 1.90
N GLY A 92 -6.94 -0.56 2.08
CA GLY A 92 -7.68 -1.54 1.29
C GLY A 92 -9.16 -1.18 1.04
N GLU A 93 -9.58 -0.99 -0.20
CA GLU A 93 -11.00 -0.85 -0.57
C GLU A 93 -11.42 -1.78 -1.72
N ARG A 94 -12.28 -2.75 -1.44
CA ARG A 94 -12.86 -3.61 -2.46
C ARG A 94 -13.73 -2.75 -3.40
N ARG A 95 -13.17 -2.27 -4.51
CA ARG A 95 -14.01 -1.92 -5.66
C ARG A 95 -14.59 -3.22 -6.19
N GLU A 96 -15.82 -3.52 -5.78
CA GLU A 96 -16.71 -4.38 -6.54
C GLU A 96 -16.81 -3.80 -7.95
N HIS A 97 -15.97 -4.30 -8.85
CA HIS A 97 -16.33 -4.33 -10.26
C HIS A 97 -17.39 -5.42 -10.38
N GLU A 98 -18.61 -5.12 -9.92
CA GLU A 98 -19.80 -5.72 -10.50
C GLU A 98 -19.66 -5.48 -12.01
N ARG A 99 -19.37 -6.57 -12.73
CA ARG A 99 -19.40 -6.60 -14.18
C ARG A 99 -20.83 -6.30 -14.60
N ARG A 100 -21.19 -5.02 -14.74
CA ARG A 100 -22.24 -4.62 -15.67
C ARG A 100 -21.76 -4.99 -17.06
N GLY A 101 -22.34 -6.05 -17.60
CA GLY A 101 -22.31 -6.34 -19.03
C GLY A 101 -21.76 -7.71 -19.38
N THR A 102 -22.59 -8.73 -19.23
CA THR A 102 -22.83 -9.56 -20.42
C THR A 102 -24.29 -9.38 -20.81
N LYS A 103 -24.43 -8.74 -21.96
CA LYS A 103 -25.62 -8.34 -22.67
C LYS A 103 -26.37 -9.59 -23.16
N ALA A 104 -27.69 -9.53 -23.10
CA ALA A 104 -28.66 -10.14 -24.03
C ALA A 104 -28.45 -11.59 -24.51
N ALA A 105 -29.39 -12.45 -24.16
CA ALA A 105 -30.11 -13.31 -25.11
C ALA A 105 -31.52 -13.56 -24.59
#